data_AF-A0A934EHD5-F1
#
_entry.id   AF-A0A934EHD5-F1
#
_cell.length_a   1.000
_cell.length_b   1.000
_cell.length_c   1.000
_cell.angle_alpha   90.00
_cell.angle_beta   90.00
_cell.angle_gamma   90.00
#
_symmetry.space_group_name_H-M   'P 1'
#
loop_
_entity.id
_entity.type
_entity.pdbx_description
1 polymer ?
#
loop_
_entity_poly.entity_id
_entity_poly.type
_entity_poly.pdbx_seq_one_letter_code
_entity_poly.pdbx_strand_id
1 'polypeptide(L)'
;MRLSAGSRLRLVCVGLISLSASLFLSWEADLAEDPGTPLPWSATARIRTLTYGQTGEDSELPRPPGAAFKRVPLSKDIFEIQLKFKNFNNDPLKLDFHLVQADVDGSLNEFGYSKKDLEGVFAKYGAKGQEVYDEQVKLYFVSRGFKQVDKGTVAVDVPQLIWRNMKRVNSLALGIQRLGEQMNYDSEEVIGAATAMVQTALAYRIPPESERGRRIGGVHTPPQVLYDGWGDCDSKSALLASILSNWKGIRGVGVALPRHFLLGIARLPRQGDVFLEHKGVQYVLIEPAGPAWLPIGQVSDYTTDLLNKLNGVPIQPF
;
A
#
# COMPACT_ATOMS: atom_id res chain seq x y z
N MET A 1 13.57 10.04 -39.37
CA MET A 1 13.53 10.58 -37.99
C MET A 1 12.42 9.88 -37.22
N ARG A 2 12.76 8.73 -36.62
CA ARG A 2 11.92 7.93 -35.69
C ARG A 2 12.79 6.73 -35.31
N LEU A 3 13.26 6.68 -34.08
CA LEU A 3 13.70 5.41 -33.46
C LEU A 3 13.35 5.42 -31.98
N SER A 4 12.66 4.34 -31.62
CA SER A 4 12.28 3.82 -30.32
C SER A 4 13.46 3.71 -29.36
N ALA A 5 13.26 4.12 -28.10
CA ALA A 5 14.15 3.85 -26.99
C ALA A 5 13.50 2.84 -26.05
N GLY A 6 13.98 1.59 -26.12
CA GLY A 6 13.77 0.59 -25.07
C GLY A 6 14.66 0.88 -23.87
N SER A 7 14.07 0.88 -22.68
CA SER A 7 14.77 0.97 -21.40
C SER A 7 15.59 -0.31 -21.15
N ARG A 8 16.91 -0.18 -21.01
CA ARG A 8 17.81 -1.26 -20.56
C ARG A 8 18.20 -1.02 -19.10
N LEU A 9 17.99 -2.03 -18.26
CA LEU A 9 18.49 -2.10 -16.89
C LEU A 9 20.00 -2.43 -16.92
N ARG A 10 20.82 -1.78 -16.09
CA ARG A 10 22.20 -2.21 -15.78
C ARG A 10 22.29 -2.53 -14.30
N LEU A 11 22.32 -3.81 -13.97
CA LEU A 11 22.79 -4.32 -12.69
C LEU A 11 24.32 -4.50 -12.82
N VAL A 12 25.11 -3.87 -11.95
CA VAL A 12 26.58 -4.09 -11.92
C VAL A 12 26.90 -5.04 -10.79
N CYS A 13 27.19 -6.30 -11.16
CA CYS A 13 27.92 -7.27 -10.34
C CYS A 13 29.04 -7.85 -11.21
N VAL A 14 30.25 -7.95 -10.65
CA VAL A 14 31.47 -8.39 -11.35
C VAL A 14 31.59 -9.92 -11.24
N GLY A 15 31.63 -10.65 -12.38
CA GLY A 15 32.19 -12.02 -12.47
C GLY A 15 31.43 -13.09 -13.27
N LEU A 16 31.81 -13.24 -14.56
CA LEU A 16 31.90 -14.43 -15.46
C LEU A 16 30.88 -15.62 -15.49
N ILE A 17 30.08 -15.61 -16.58
CA ILE A 17 29.73 -16.67 -17.59
C ILE A 17 29.28 -18.09 -17.14
N SER A 18 28.02 -18.47 -17.45
CA SER A 18 27.69 -19.46 -18.52
C SER A 18 26.20 -19.41 -18.91
N LEU A 19 25.92 -19.64 -20.20
CA LEU A 19 24.57 -19.71 -20.80
C LEU A 19 24.03 -21.15 -20.73
N SER A 20 22.75 -21.30 -20.33
CA SER A 20 21.83 -22.20 -21.03
C SER A 20 20.37 -21.82 -20.70
N ALA A 21 19.59 -21.62 -21.77
CA ALA A 21 18.17 -21.30 -21.74
C ALA A 21 17.32 -22.54 -21.49
N SER A 22 16.26 -22.41 -20.68
CA SER A 22 14.94 -23.05 -20.82
C SER A 22 14.04 -22.53 -19.70
N LEU A 23 13.19 -21.54 -20.00
CA LEU A 23 12.13 -21.04 -19.12
C LEU A 23 10.88 -21.89 -19.32
N PHE A 24 10.56 -22.74 -18.35
CA PHE A 24 9.22 -23.31 -18.19
C PHE A 24 8.46 -22.42 -17.20
N LEU A 25 7.51 -21.64 -17.71
CA LEU A 25 6.43 -21.02 -16.94
C LEU A 25 5.25 -21.99 -17.01
N SER A 26 5.01 -22.78 -15.95
CA SER A 26 3.78 -23.54 -15.79
C SER A 26 2.71 -22.62 -15.18
N TRP A 27 1.78 -22.20 -16.01
CA TRP A 27 0.48 -21.65 -15.65
C TRP A 27 -0.52 -22.83 -15.62
N GLU A 28 -1.00 -23.22 -14.45
CA GLU A 28 -2.25 -23.99 -14.30
C GLU A 28 -3.33 -22.94 -13.97
N ALA A 29 -4.27 -22.56 -14.83
CA ALA A 29 -5.23 -23.30 -15.64
C ALA A 29 -6.16 -24.14 -14.79
N ASP A 30 -7.14 -23.47 -14.19
CA ASP A 30 -8.40 -24.10 -13.80
C ASP A 30 -9.57 -23.39 -14.46
N LEU A 31 -10.47 -24.24 -14.98
CA LEU A 31 -11.80 -24.01 -15.56
C LEU A 31 -11.88 -23.75 -17.08
N ALA A 32 -11.92 -24.86 -17.80
CA ALA A 32 -12.64 -24.98 -19.06
C ALA A 32 -14.15 -24.99 -18.82
N GLU A 33 -14.95 -24.36 -19.72
CA GLU A 33 -16.19 -24.93 -20.27
C GLU A 33 -16.73 -24.11 -21.48
N ASP A 34 -16.92 -24.86 -22.59
CA ASP A 34 -17.86 -24.81 -23.73
C ASP A 34 -18.13 -23.53 -24.60
N PRO A 35 -17.98 -23.58 -25.95
CA PRO A 35 -18.39 -22.53 -26.88
C PRO A 35 -19.73 -22.84 -27.57
N GLY A 36 -20.85 -22.29 -27.08
CA GLY A 36 -22.14 -22.44 -27.76
C GLY A 36 -23.23 -21.49 -27.29
N THR A 37 -23.51 -20.46 -28.10
CA THR A 37 -24.58 -19.44 -28.01
C THR A 37 -24.46 -18.37 -26.88
N PRO A 38 -24.22 -17.09 -27.21
CA PRO A 38 -24.21 -16.02 -26.21
C PRO A 38 -25.63 -15.55 -25.89
N LEU A 39 -26.06 -15.75 -24.64
CA LEU A 39 -27.21 -15.04 -24.05
C LEU A 39 -26.78 -13.63 -23.58
N PRO A 40 -27.68 -12.63 -23.62
CA PRO A 40 -27.35 -11.25 -23.31
C PRO A 40 -27.09 -11.10 -21.81
N TRP A 41 -25.81 -11.00 -21.45
CA TRP A 41 -25.24 -10.40 -20.24
C TRP A 41 -26.05 -10.62 -18.93
N SER A 42 -25.68 -11.64 -18.17
CA SER A 42 -25.79 -11.57 -16.72
C SER A 42 -24.85 -10.46 -16.24
N ALA A 43 -25.45 -9.37 -15.73
CA ALA A 43 -24.78 -8.14 -15.29
C ALA A 43 -23.93 -8.31 -14.01
N THR A 44 -23.04 -9.29 -14.00
CA THR A 44 -21.84 -9.31 -13.17
C THR A 44 -20.80 -10.07 -13.97
N ALA A 45 -20.11 -9.38 -14.88
CA ALA A 45 -18.72 -9.72 -15.13
C ALA A 45 -18.10 -9.93 -13.74
N ARG A 46 -17.48 -11.10 -13.49
CA ARG A 46 -16.90 -11.40 -12.19
C ARG A 46 -15.78 -10.39 -11.94
N ILE A 47 -16.12 -9.26 -11.30
CA ILE A 47 -15.14 -8.23 -11.01
C ILE A 47 -14.22 -8.79 -9.94
N ARG A 48 -12.97 -9.08 -10.34
CA ARG A 48 -11.95 -9.54 -9.41
C ARG A 48 -11.29 -8.32 -8.79
N THR A 49 -11.13 -8.35 -7.48
CA THR A 49 -10.34 -7.34 -6.78
C THR A 49 -8.99 -7.97 -6.48
N LEU A 50 -7.91 -7.37 -6.99
CA LEU A 50 -6.55 -7.77 -6.67
C LEU A 50 -6.06 -6.97 -5.47
N THR A 51 -5.47 -7.69 -4.53
CA THR A 51 -4.77 -7.18 -3.36
C THR A 51 -3.31 -7.60 -3.49
N TYR A 52 -2.37 -6.78 -3.00
CA TYR A 52 -0.97 -7.18 -2.97
C TYR A 52 -0.64 -7.90 -1.66
N GLY A 53 -1.55 -7.98 -0.69
CA GLY A 53 -1.37 -8.77 0.53
C GLY A 53 -1.27 -10.29 0.30
N GLN A 54 -0.69 -11.00 1.27
CA GLN A 54 -0.66 -12.46 1.28
C GLN A 54 -2.06 -13.04 1.50
N THR A 55 -2.44 -14.06 0.72
CA THR A 55 -3.60 -14.92 0.98
C THR A 55 -3.14 -16.26 1.57
N GLY A 56 -3.40 -16.49 2.87
CA GLY A 56 -3.19 -17.78 3.54
C GLY A 56 -2.19 -17.77 4.71
N GLU A 57 -2.62 -18.38 5.82
CA GLU A 57 -1.91 -18.89 7.02
C GLU A 57 -0.84 -18.09 7.80
N ASP A 58 -0.61 -16.80 7.52
CA ASP A 58 0.02 -15.90 8.50
C ASP A 58 -1.06 -15.10 9.26
N SER A 59 -1.78 -15.82 10.11
CA SER A 59 -2.85 -15.30 10.97
C SER A 59 -2.25 -14.41 12.05
N GLU A 60 -2.35 -13.09 11.86
CA GLU A 60 -2.05 -12.07 12.87
C GLU A 60 -0.65 -12.17 13.51
N LEU A 61 0.26 -11.25 13.16
CA LEU A 61 1.52 -11.12 13.89
C LEU A 61 1.34 -10.11 15.03
N PRO A 62 1.58 -10.53 16.29
CA PRO A 62 1.46 -9.64 17.43
C PRO A 62 2.55 -8.56 17.39
N ARG A 63 2.33 -7.49 18.15
CA ARG A 63 3.33 -6.44 18.35
C ARG A 63 4.55 -7.03 19.08
N PRO A 64 5.78 -6.60 18.78
CA PRO A 64 6.95 -7.03 19.51
C PRO A 64 6.89 -6.55 20.98
N PRO A 65 7.58 -7.23 21.91
CA PRO A 65 7.63 -6.81 23.31
C PRO A 65 8.03 -5.34 23.48
N GLY A 66 7.32 -4.63 24.36
CA GLY A 66 7.55 -3.21 24.63
C GLY A 66 6.83 -2.26 23.67
N ALA A 67 6.40 -2.72 22.49
CA ALA A 67 5.52 -1.96 21.62
C ALA A 67 4.06 -2.03 22.09
N ALA A 68 3.34 -0.92 22.00
CA ALA A 68 1.95 -0.84 22.43
C ALA A 68 1.14 0.12 21.56
N PHE A 69 -0.15 -0.20 21.45
CA PHE A 69 -1.16 0.67 20.87
C PHE A 69 -2.35 0.66 21.81
N LYS A 70 -2.86 1.83 22.16
CA LYS A 70 -4.09 1.99 22.92
C LYS A 70 -4.90 3.13 22.31
N ARG A 71 -6.18 2.88 22.08
CA ARG A 71 -7.16 3.89 21.69
C ARG A 71 -8.05 4.21 22.88
N VAL A 72 -8.06 5.46 23.32
CA VAL A 72 -8.87 5.95 24.44
C VAL A 72 -9.92 6.93 23.90
N PRO A 73 -11.22 6.66 24.06
CA PRO A 73 -12.24 7.65 23.69
C PRO A 73 -12.17 8.84 24.64
N LEU A 74 -11.97 10.05 24.11
CA LEU A 74 -12.04 11.30 24.88
C LEU A 74 -13.45 11.91 24.79
N SER A 75 -14.11 11.73 23.66
CA SER A 75 -15.51 12.10 23.42
C SER A 75 -16.12 11.16 22.37
N LYS A 76 -17.37 11.43 21.95
CA LYS A 76 -17.99 10.71 20.84
C LYS A 76 -17.28 10.92 19.49
N ASP A 77 -16.54 12.02 19.34
CA ASP A 77 -15.96 12.44 18.05
C ASP A 77 -14.42 12.38 18.03
N ILE A 78 -13.77 12.18 19.18
CA ILE A 78 -12.32 12.26 19.34
C ILE A 78 -11.80 11.08 20.16
N PHE A 79 -10.76 10.43 19.64
CA PHE A 79 -9.97 9.42 20.34
C PHE A 79 -8.56 9.93 20.56
N GLU A 80 -7.98 9.62 21.71
CA GLU A 80 -6.55 9.68 21.91
C GLU A 80 -5.94 8.32 21.53
N ILE A 81 -4.98 8.35 20.61
CA ILE A 81 -4.16 7.20 20.26
C ILE A 81 -2.86 7.32 21.00
N GLN A 82 -2.55 6.33 21.84
CA GLN A 82 -1.33 6.24 22.62
C GLN A 82 -0.45 5.11 22.07
N LEU A 83 0.76 5.45 21.64
CA LEU A 83 1.70 4.52 21.04
C LEU A 83 2.97 4.40 21.89
N LYS A 84 3.51 3.18 21.97
CA LYS A 84 4.86 2.92 22.47
C LYS A 84 5.61 2.09 21.43
N PHE A 85 6.84 2.47 21.14
CA PHE A 85 7.71 1.77 20.18
C PHE A 85 9.16 2.17 20.43
N LYS A 86 10.08 1.57 19.68
CA LYS A 86 11.51 1.87 19.73
C LYS A 86 11.95 2.38 18.36
N ASN A 87 12.65 3.50 18.30
CA ASN A 87 13.27 3.95 17.04
C ASN A 87 14.56 3.15 16.76
N PHE A 88 15.02 3.12 15.51
CA PHE A 88 16.17 2.29 15.09
C PHE A 88 17.50 2.66 15.76
N ASN A 89 17.61 3.88 16.31
CA ASN A 89 18.72 4.30 17.17
C ASN A 89 18.63 3.75 18.61
N ASN A 90 17.63 2.89 18.88
CA ASN A 90 17.29 2.27 20.15
C ASN A 90 16.55 3.13 21.19
N ASP A 91 16.16 4.35 20.85
CA ASP A 91 15.40 5.19 21.78
C ASP A 91 13.99 4.64 22.03
N PRO A 92 13.54 4.55 23.29
CA PRO A 92 12.16 4.23 23.61
C PRO A 92 11.28 5.47 23.43
N LEU A 93 10.31 5.37 22.53
CA LEU A 93 9.42 6.47 22.18
C LEU A 93 8.00 6.23 22.67
N LYS A 94 7.36 7.32 23.08
CA LYS A 94 5.92 7.40 23.33
C LYS A 94 5.34 8.50 22.47
N LEU A 95 4.23 8.23 21.81
CA LEU A 95 3.57 9.20 20.96
C LEU A 95 2.08 9.13 21.19
N ASP A 96 1.52 10.27 21.60
CA ASP A 96 0.11 10.44 21.83
C ASP A 96 -0.43 11.49 20.85
N PHE A 97 -1.55 11.20 20.18
CA PHE A 97 -2.19 12.14 19.26
C PHE A 97 -3.70 11.92 19.20
N HIS A 98 -4.43 12.94 18.72
CA HIS A 98 -5.87 12.86 18.55
C HIS A 98 -6.24 12.35 17.15
N LEU A 99 -7.14 11.38 17.12
CA LEU A 99 -7.81 10.86 15.94
C LEU A 99 -9.28 11.29 15.97
N VAL A 100 -9.74 11.96 14.91
CA VAL A 100 -11.11 12.45 14.78
C VAL A 100 -11.98 11.38 14.10
N GLN A 101 -13.12 11.05 14.70
CA GLN A 101 -14.05 10.03 14.19
C GLN A 101 -14.54 10.37 12.76
N ALA A 102 -14.79 11.64 12.47
CA ALA A 102 -15.20 12.10 11.14
C ALA A 102 -14.15 11.80 10.05
N ASP A 103 -12.85 11.82 10.39
CA ASP A 103 -11.79 11.45 9.44
C ASP A 103 -11.79 9.95 9.15
N VAL A 104 -12.07 9.11 10.16
CA VAL A 104 -12.25 7.67 9.99
C VAL A 104 -13.47 7.41 9.10
N ASP A 105 -14.63 7.92 9.50
CA ASP A 105 -15.90 7.69 8.77
C ASP A 105 -15.86 8.22 7.35
N GLY A 106 -15.29 9.41 7.13
CA GLY A 106 -15.14 9.94 5.77
C GLY A 106 -14.27 9.03 4.90
N SER A 107 -13.18 8.48 5.44
CA SER A 107 -12.29 7.60 4.67
C SER A 107 -12.98 6.29 4.28
N LEU A 108 -13.76 5.71 5.21
CA LEU A 108 -14.56 4.50 4.99
C LEU A 108 -15.73 4.74 4.04
N ASN A 109 -16.25 5.97 4.00
CA ASN A 109 -17.34 6.34 3.10
C ASN A 109 -16.87 6.62 1.68
N GLU A 110 -15.66 7.12 1.51
CA GLU A 110 -15.06 7.42 0.21
C GLU A 110 -14.41 6.19 -0.45
N PHE A 111 -13.95 5.24 0.36
CA PHE A 111 -13.28 4.03 -0.10
C PHE A 111 -14.23 2.83 -0.25
N GLY A 112 -13.88 1.91 -1.14
CA GLY A 112 -14.63 0.68 -1.36
C GLY A 112 -15.88 0.88 -2.22
N TYR A 113 -16.38 -0.18 -2.84
CA TYR A 113 -17.57 -0.14 -3.70
C TYR A 113 -18.57 -1.24 -3.37
N SER A 114 -19.84 -1.04 -3.66
CA SER A 114 -20.87 -2.08 -3.48
C SER A 114 -21.49 -2.52 -4.80
N LYS A 115 -22.12 -3.69 -4.80
CA LYS A 115 -22.91 -4.15 -5.95
C LYS A 115 -24.02 -3.16 -6.30
N LYS A 116 -24.69 -2.62 -5.28
CA LYS A 116 -25.76 -1.62 -5.42
C LYS A 116 -25.28 -0.36 -6.15
N ASP A 117 -24.06 0.09 -5.86
CA ASP A 117 -23.50 1.26 -6.54
C ASP A 117 -23.29 0.99 -8.03
N LEU A 118 -22.77 -0.18 -8.38
CA LEU A 118 -22.56 -0.60 -9.77
C LEU A 118 -23.89 -0.79 -10.52
N GLU A 119 -24.92 -1.31 -9.86
CA GLU A 119 -26.29 -1.36 -10.39
C GLU A 119 -26.82 0.05 -10.68
N GLY A 120 -26.50 1.03 -9.83
CA GLY A 120 -26.83 2.45 -10.05
C GLY A 120 -26.12 3.05 -11.27
N VAL A 121 -24.83 2.74 -11.47
CA VAL A 121 -24.09 3.13 -12.68
C VAL A 121 -24.74 2.51 -13.91
N PHE A 122 -25.09 1.21 -13.85
CA PHE A 122 -25.75 0.51 -14.94
C PHE A 122 -27.12 1.10 -15.28
N ALA A 123 -27.96 1.37 -14.29
CA ALA A 123 -29.27 1.98 -14.50
C ALA A 123 -29.17 3.35 -15.20
N LYS A 124 -28.12 4.12 -14.94
CA LYS A 124 -27.92 5.46 -15.50
C LYS A 124 -27.29 5.47 -16.89
N TYR A 125 -26.42 4.50 -17.19
CA TYR A 125 -25.58 4.54 -18.39
C TYR A 125 -25.67 3.30 -19.29
N GLY A 126 -26.25 2.19 -18.82
CA GLY A 126 -26.32 0.93 -19.56
C GLY A 126 -27.08 1.04 -20.89
N ALA A 127 -28.15 1.83 -20.94
CA ALA A 127 -28.90 2.08 -22.18
C ALA A 127 -28.19 3.02 -23.17
N LYS A 128 -27.07 3.66 -22.77
CA LYS A 128 -26.33 4.63 -23.59
C LYS A 128 -25.21 3.99 -24.43
N GLY A 129 -25.15 2.67 -24.46
CA GLY A 129 -24.13 1.90 -25.18
C GLY A 129 -23.00 1.40 -24.27
N GLN A 130 -22.39 0.28 -24.67
CA GLN A 130 -21.39 -0.43 -23.86
C GLN A 130 -20.16 0.43 -23.55
N GLU A 131 -19.66 1.18 -24.53
CA GLU A 131 -18.47 2.02 -24.37
C GLU A 131 -18.68 3.12 -23.32
N VAL A 132 -19.83 3.80 -23.37
CA VAL A 132 -20.21 4.81 -22.38
C VAL A 132 -20.34 4.18 -20.99
N TYR A 133 -20.99 3.01 -20.89
CA TYR A 133 -21.11 2.32 -19.61
C TYR A 133 -19.74 1.92 -19.03
N ASP A 134 -18.86 1.33 -19.84
CA ASP A 134 -17.53 0.88 -19.42
C ASP A 134 -16.67 2.06 -18.92
N GLU A 135 -16.73 3.19 -19.61
CA GLU A 135 -16.05 4.42 -19.17
C GLU A 135 -16.60 4.91 -17.81
N GLN A 136 -17.92 4.91 -17.62
CA GLN A 136 -18.52 5.35 -16.37
C GLN A 136 -18.23 4.39 -15.20
N VAL A 137 -18.16 3.09 -15.46
CA VAL A 137 -17.72 2.10 -14.47
C VAL A 137 -16.27 2.33 -14.06
N LYS A 138 -15.38 2.59 -15.03
CA LYS A 138 -13.98 2.93 -14.76
C LYS A 138 -13.87 4.20 -13.90
N LEU A 139 -14.58 5.27 -14.26
CA LEU A 139 -14.61 6.51 -13.50
C LEU A 139 -15.17 6.31 -12.09
N TYR A 140 -16.19 5.46 -11.95
CA TYR A 140 -16.73 5.10 -10.65
C TYR A 140 -15.68 4.39 -9.79
N PHE A 141 -14.97 3.38 -10.31
CA PHE A 141 -13.88 2.73 -9.55
C PHE A 141 -12.80 3.71 -9.11
N VAL A 142 -12.38 4.61 -10.00
CA VAL A 142 -11.43 5.68 -9.66
C VAL A 142 -11.98 6.59 -8.57
N SER A 143 -13.27 6.90 -8.57
CA SER A 143 -13.88 7.68 -7.48
C SER A 143 -13.88 6.94 -6.13
N ARG A 144 -13.77 5.60 -6.13
CA ARG A 144 -13.84 4.74 -4.94
C ARG A 144 -12.49 4.19 -4.47
N GLY A 145 -11.37 4.64 -5.04
CA GLY A 145 -10.03 4.23 -4.62
C GLY A 145 -9.46 3.04 -5.38
N PHE A 146 -10.02 2.72 -6.55
CA PHE A 146 -9.61 1.57 -7.36
C PHE A 146 -9.16 2.01 -8.75
N LYS A 147 -8.20 1.27 -9.30
CA LYS A 147 -7.79 1.38 -10.70
C LYS A 147 -8.10 0.07 -11.42
N GLN A 148 -8.46 0.20 -12.69
CA GLN A 148 -8.62 -0.95 -13.55
C GLN A 148 -7.26 -1.48 -13.98
N VAL A 149 -7.03 -2.79 -13.83
CA VAL A 149 -5.78 -3.47 -14.23
C VAL A 149 -5.97 -4.17 -15.57
N ASP A 150 -7.12 -4.82 -15.75
CA ASP A 150 -7.53 -5.46 -17.01
C ASP A 150 -9.05 -5.40 -17.19
N LYS A 151 -9.59 -6.09 -18.20
CA LYS A 151 -11.03 -6.17 -18.41
C LYS A 151 -11.69 -7.00 -17.30
N GLY A 152 -12.35 -6.31 -16.37
CA GLY A 152 -13.06 -6.93 -15.26
C GLY A 152 -12.21 -7.12 -14.01
N THR A 153 -10.95 -6.71 -13.98
CA THR A 153 -10.14 -6.72 -12.75
C THR A 153 -9.80 -5.31 -12.32
N VAL A 154 -10.03 -5.05 -11.03
CA VAL A 154 -9.67 -3.81 -10.36
C VAL A 154 -8.68 -4.10 -9.24
N ALA A 155 -7.81 -3.14 -8.94
CA ALA A 155 -6.92 -3.19 -7.81
C ALA A 155 -7.04 -1.89 -7.01
N VAL A 156 -6.68 -1.92 -5.74
CA VAL A 156 -6.56 -0.70 -4.94
C VAL A 156 -5.54 0.24 -5.59
N ASP A 157 -5.94 1.49 -5.77
CA ASP A 157 -5.05 2.57 -6.20
C ASP A 157 -4.36 3.16 -4.98
N VAL A 158 -3.25 2.53 -4.56
CA VAL A 158 -2.52 2.91 -3.35
C VAL A 158 -2.06 4.38 -3.37
N PRO A 159 -1.50 4.94 -4.46
CA PRO A 159 -1.24 6.38 -4.55
C PRO A 159 -2.48 7.22 -4.27
N GLN A 160 -3.62 6.92 -4.89
CA GLN A 160 -4.83 7.68 -4.65
C GLN A 160 -5.31 7.56 -3.18
N LEU A 161 -5.19 6.36 -2.60
CA LEU A 161 -5.48 6.12 -1.19
C LEU A 161 -4.58 6.97 -0.29
N ILE A 162 -3.29 7.09 -0.61
CA ILE A 162 -2.34 7.95 0.11
C ILE A 162 -2.78 9.41 0.04
N TRP A 163 -3.00 9.94 -1.16
CA TRP A 163 -3.34 11.35 -1.41
C TRP A 163 -4.64 11.78 -0.69
N ARG A 164 -5.66 10.92 -0.70
CA ARG A 164 -6.95 11.17 -0.04
C ARG A 164 -6.86 11.25 1.48
N ASN A 165 -5.83 10.63 2.06
CA ASN A 165 -5.72 10.47 3.51
C ASN A 165 -4.56 11.27 4.13
N MET A 166 -3.69 11.93 3.35
CA MET A 166 -2.57 12.72 3.90
C MET A 166 -3.02 13.74 4.95
N LYS A 167 -4.08 14.51 4.67
CA LYS A 167 -4.60 15.52 5.60
C LYS A 167 -5.18 14.91 6.87
N ARG A 168 -5.81 13.73 6.75
CA ARG A 168 -6.45 13.01 7.85
C ARG A 168 -5.44 12.44 8.86
N VAL A 169 -4.18 12.28 8.44
CA VAL A 169 -3.07 11.83 9.31
C VAL A 169 -2.09 12.94 9.67
N ASN A 170 -2.40 14.20 9.36
CA ASN A 170 -1.50 15.33 9.60
C ASN A 170 -1.18 15.52 11.09
N SER A 171 -2.14 15.31 11.99
CA SER A 171 -1.92 15.40 13.44
C SER A 171 -0.83 14.42 13.91
N LEU A 172 -0.84 13.20 13.38
CA LEU A 172 0.19 12.19 13.63
C LEU A 172 1.55 12.62 13.06
N ALA A 173 1.59 13.09 11.80
CA ALA A 173 2.83 13.52 11.16
C ALA A 173 3.50 14.69 11.92
N LEU A 174 2.71 15.65 12.40
CA LEU A 174 3.18 16.74 13.25
C LEU A 174 3.64 16.24 14.63
N GLY A 175 2.95 15.26 15.20
CA GLY A 175 3.35 14.62 16.46
C GLY A 175 4.73 13.96 16.35
N ILE A 176 4.97 13.23 15.27
CA ILE A 176 6.28 12.60 14.99
C ILE A 176 7.37 13.67 14.78
N GLN A 177 7.07 14.75 14.07
CA GLN A 177 8.02 15.84 13.87
C GLN A 177 8.40 16.52 15.20
N ARG A 178 7.42 16.83 16.05
CA ARG A 178 7.67 17.41 17.38
C ARG A 178 8.46 16.46 18.28
N LEU A 179 8.18 15.17 18.21
CA LEU A 179 8.97 14.16 18.92
C LEU A 179 10.42 14.17 18.44
N GLY A 180 10.64 14.26 17.13
CA GLY A 180 11.98 14.43 16.55
C GLY A 180 12.70 15.67 17.06
N GLU A 181 12.03 16.82 17.10
CA GLU A 181 12.59 18.07 17.63
C GLU A 181 12.98 17.93 19.12
N GLN A 182 12.16 17.27 19.93
CA GLN A 182 12.44 17.01 21.35
C GLN A 182 13.64 16.08 21.56
N MET A 183 13.78 15.09 20.68
CA MET A 183 14.86 14.11 20.73
C MET A 183 16.12 14.58 19.96
N ASN A 184 16.09 15.77 19.36
CA ASN A 184 17.14 16.31 18.50
C ASN A 184 17.51 15.38 17.32
N TYR A 185 16.49 14.78 16.70
CA TYR A 185 16.63 13.89 15.54
C TYR A 185 16.88 14.65 14.26
N ASP A 186 17.72 14.06 13.40
CA ASP A 186 17.79 14.45 12.00
C ASP A 186 16.59 13.93 11.18
N SER A 187 16.52 14.28 9.90
CA SER A 187 15.42 13.86 9.03
C SER A 187 15.32 12.34 8.87
N GLU A 188 16.43 11.61 8.91
CA GLU A 188 16.46 10.16 8.75
C GLU A 188 15.97 9.47 10.02
N GLU A 189 16.34 9.98 11.19
CA GLU A 189 15.84 9.49 12.47
C GLU A 189 14.34 9.78 12.64
N VAL A 190 13.83 10.90 12.10
CA VAL A 190 12.38 11.21 12.06
C VAL A 190 11.61 10.24 11.14
N ILE A 191 12.12 9.98 9.92
CA ILE A 191 11.51 8.98 9.01
C ILE A 191 11.64 7.58 9.61
N GLY A 192 12.76 7.28 10.28
CA GLY A 192 13.00 6.06 11.02
C GLY A 192 11.97 5.86 12.12
N ALA A 193 11.67 6.90 12.91
CA ALA A 193 10.67 6.85 13.96
C ALA A 193 9.26 6.56 13.40
N ALA A 194 8.87 7.22 12.31
CA ALA A 194 7.60 6.91 11.63
C ALA A 194 7.54 5.46 11.13
N THR A 195 8.63 4.99 10.52
CA THR A 195 8.74 3.62 9.99
C THR A 195 8.64 2.59 11.11
N ALA A 196 9.42 2.76 12.18
CA ALA A 196 9.42 1.88 13.34
C ALA A 196 8.06 1.87 14.05
N MET A 197 7.40 3.03 14.17
CA MET A 197 6.04 3.13 14.69
C MET A 197 5.07 2.28 13.88
N VAL A 198 5.08 2.42 12.54
CA VAL A 198 4.16 1.68 11.66
C VAL A 198 4.44 0.17 11.70
N GLN A 199 5.72 -0.22 11.73
CA GLN A 199 6.11 -1.62 11.79
C GLN A 199 5.70 -2.27 13.11
N THR A 200 5.91 -1.61 14.24
CA THR A 200 5.90 -2.27 15.56
C THR A 200 4.75 -1.87 16.48
N ALA A 201 4.31 -0.61 16.45
CA ALA A 201 3.18 -0.18 17.28
C ALA A 201 1.84 -0.67 16.71
N LEU A 202 1.76 -0.96 15.40
CA LEU A 202 0.56 -1.46 14.74
C LEU A 202 0.71 -2.97 14.47
N ALA A 203 -0.29 -3.77 14.84
CA ALA A 203 -0.23 -5.22 14.59
C ALA A 203 -0.33 -5.51 13.08
N TYR A 204 0.27 -6.62 12.62
CA TYR A 204 0.08 -7.07 11.26
C TYR A 204 -1.14 -7.99 11.20
N ARG A 205 -2.11 -7.66 10.37
CA ARG A 205 -3.31 -8.48 10.12
C ARG A 205 -3.85 -8.16 8.73
N ILE A 206 -4.38 -9.18 8.04
CA ILE A 206 -4.94 -9.05 6.70
C ILE A 206 -6.40 -8.55 6.80
N PRO A 207 -6.74 -7.38 6.23
CA PRO A 207 -8.12 -6.93 6.15
C PRO A 207 -9.01 -7.89 5.34
N PRO A 208 -10.32 -7.94 5.63
CA PRO A 208 -11.24 -8.71 4.81
C PRO A 208 -11.38 -8.10 3.41
N GLU A 209 -11.79 -8.90 2.43
CA GLU A 209 -12.12 -8.40 1.08
C GLU A 209 -13.30 -7.42 1.08
N SER A 210 -14.17 -7.51 2.08
CA SER A 210 -15.36 -6.68 2.21
C SER A 210 -15.64 -6.32 3.66
N GLU A 211 -16.10 -5.10 3.88
CA GLU A 211 -16.46 -4.57 5.18
C GLU A 211 -17.65 -3.60 5.01
N ARG A 212 -18.60 -3.60 5.96
CA ARG A 212 -19.74 -2.66 5.99
C ARG A 212 -20.53 -2.61 4.66
N GLY A 213 -20.69 -3.76 4.00
CA GLY A 213 -21.42 -3.87 2.72
C GLY A 213 -20.67 -3.35 1.49
N ARG A 214 -19.39 -3.02 1.62
CA ARG A 214 -18.51 -2.57 0.53
C ARG A 214 -17.36 -3.54 0.34
N ARG A 215 -16.93 -3.74 -0.90
CA ARG A 215 -15.65 -4.36 -1.24
C ARG A 215 -14.55 -3.35 -1.03
N ILE A 216 -13.61 -3.68 -0.16
CA ILE A 216 -12.45 -2.84 0.18
C ILE A 216 -11.15 -3.41 -0.41
N GLY A 217 -11.20 -4.62 -0.98
CA GLY A 217 -10.03 -5.23 -1.63
C GLY A 217 -8.90 -5.45 -0.64
N GLY A 218 -9.19 -6.00 0.54
CA GLY A 218 -8.17 -6.42 1.50
C GLY A 218 -7.26 -5.31 2.03
N VAL A 219 -7.67 -4.04 1.94
CA VAL A 219 -6.88 -2.88 2.40
C VAL A 219 -7.72 -2.00 3.34
N HIS A 220 -7.15 -1.62 4.47
CA HIS A 220 -7.68 -0.58 5.35
C HIS A 220 -7.13 0.79 4.95
N THR A 221 -7.97 1.82 5.07
CA THR A 221 -7.54 3.20 4.86
C THR A 221 -6.59 3.65 5.98
N PRO A 222 -5.69 4.64 5.76
CA PRO A 222 -4.79 5.12 6.81
C PRO A 222 -5.48 5.53 8.13
N PRO A 223 -6.60 6.28 8.14
CA PRO A 223 -7.31 6.58 9.38
C PRO A 223 -7.91 5.33 10.04
N GLN A 224 -8.36 4.35 9.26
CA GLN A 224 -8.86 3.08 9.78
C GLN A 224 -7.74 2.27 10.43
N VAL A 225 -6.54 2.20 9.83
CA VAL A 225 -5.36 1.54 10.43
C VAL A 225 -5.04 2.16 11.80
N LEU A 226 -5.11 3.49 11.92
CA LEU A 226 -4.91 4.19 13.19
C LEU A 226 -6.07 4.00 14.18
N TYR A 227 -7.29 3.83 13.68
CA TYR A 227 -8.45 3.53 14.51
C TYR A 227 -8.34 2.12 15.10
N ASP A 228 -8.07 1.12 14.25
CA ASP A 228 -8.08 -0.28 14.64
C ASP A 228 -6.76 -0.75 15.27
N GLY A 229 -5.66 -0.04 15.00
CA GLY A 229 -4.32 -0.35 15.50
C GLY A 229 -3.63 -1.50 14.77
N TRP A 230 -4.05 -1.81 13.55
CA TRP A 230 -3.51 -2.89 12.72
C TRP A 230 -3.75 -2.67 11.22
N GLY A 231 -2.94 -3.34 10.40
CA GLY A 231 -3.05 -3.37 8.94
C GLY A 231 -2.06 -4.37 8.34
N ASP A 232 -2.23 -4.71 7.06
CA ASP A 232 -1.32 -5.57 6.31
C ASP A 232 -0.22 -4.73 5.62
N CYS A 233 0.53 -5.34 4.69
CA CYS A 233 1.60 -4.66 3.96
C CYS A 233 1.08 -3.47 3.11
N ASP A 234 -0.07 -3.61 2.46
CA ASP A 234 -0.68 -2.55 1.67
C ASP A 234 -1.16 -1.40 2.58
N SER A 235 -1.92 -1.73 3.62
CA SER A 235 -2.51 -0.75 4.54
C SER A 235 -1.45 0.02 5.33
N LYS A 236 -0.43 -0.68 5.86
CA LYS A 236 0.69 -0.05 6.58
C LYS A 236 1.56 0.80 5.67
N SER A 237 1.78 0.37 4.42
CA SER A 237 2.50 1.18 3.43
C SER A 237 1.73 2.44 3.06
N ALA A 238 0.41 2.34 2.85
CA ALA A 238 -0.43 3.50 2.61
C ALA A 238 -0.39 4.49 3.79
N LEU A 239 -0.45 3.99 5.03
CA LEU A 239 -0.33 4.83 6.22
C LEU A 239 1.03 5.53 6.31
N LEU A 240 2.14 4.79 6.19
CA LEU A 240 3.47 5.38 6.25
C LEU A 240 3.64 6.43 5.16
N ALA A 241 3.28 6.10 3.92
CA ALA A 241 3.35 7.05 2.81
C ALA A 241 2.49 8.31 3.04
N SER A 242 1.28 8.18 3.59
CA SER A 242 0.45 9.34 3.95
C SER A 242 1.09 10.23 5.03
N ILE A 243 1.80 9.64 6.01
CA ILE A 243 2.57 10.39 7.01
C ILE A 243 3.73 11.13 6.32
N LEU A 244 4.57 10.41 5.57
CA LEU A 244 5.75 10.98 4.93
C LEU A 244 5.41 12.10 3.95
N SER A 245 4.27 11.99 3.25
CA SER A 245 3.79 12.99 2.29
C SER A 245 3.37 14.32 2.93
N ASN A 246 3.27 14.40 4.27
CA ASN A 246 3.09 15.66 4.97
C ASN A 246 4.39 16.45 5.14
N TRP A 247 5.56 15.84 4.89
CA TRP A 247 6.85 16.47 5.09
C TRP A 247 7.45 16.99 3.79
N LYS A 248 8.00 18.21 3.85
CA LYS A 248 8.53 18.89 2.67
C LYS A 248 9.73 18.13 2.10
N GLY A 249 9.74 17.95 0.78
CA GLY A 249 10.88 17.38 0.06
C GLY A 249 10.90 15.85 -0.02
N ILE A 250 9.97 15.16 0.66
CA ILE A 250 9.76 13.73 0.44
C ILE A 250 9.21 13.51 -0.96
N ARG A 251 9.85 12.60 -1.69
CA ARG A 251 9.32 12.03 -2.94
C ARG A 251 9.34 10.53 -2.77
N GLY A 252 8.18 9.89 -2.93
CA GLY A 252 8.02 8.47 -2.65
C GLY A 252 7.56 7.67 -3.85
N VAL A 253 7.75 6.36 -3.77
CA VAL A 253 7.15 5.38 -4.67
C VAL A 253 6.63 4.20 -3.88
N GLY A 254 5.46 3.69 -4.25
CA GLY A 254 5.02 2.35 -3.90
C GLY A 254 5.67 1.33 -4.84
N VAL A 255 6.11 0.21 -4.28
CA VAL A 255 6.73 -0.90 -5.00
C VAL A 255 5.84 -2.11 -4.83
N ALA A 256 5.18 -2.50 -5.91
CA ALA A 256 4.32 -3.68 -5.90
C ALA A 256 5.13 -4.91 -6.31
N LEU A 257 5.15 -5.90 -5.45
CA LEU A 257 5.74 -7.22 -5.70
C LEU A 257 4.62 -8.28 -5.65
N PRO A 258 4.87 -9.49 -6.18
CA PRO A 258 3.91 -10.58 -6.03
C PRO A 258 3.59 -10.82 -4.56
N ARG A 259 2.32 -10.60 -4.18
CA ARG A 259 1.83 -10.77 -2.80
C ARG A 259 2.62 -9.97 -1.74
N HIS A 260 3.21 -8.85 -2.13
CA HIS A 260 3.84 -7.93 -1.19
C HIS A 260 3.84 -6.49 -1.71
N PHE A 261 3.78 -5.52 -0.79
CA PHE A 261 3.85 -4.10 -1.12
C PHE A 261 4.73 -3.37 -0.11
N LEU A 262 5.62 -2.53 -0.62
CA LEU A 262 6.54 -1.72 0.17
C LEU A 262 6.73 -0.33 -0.45
N LEU A 263 7.57 0.49 0.15
CA LEU A 263 7.82 1.86 -0.29
C LEU A 263 9.28 2.06 -0.71
N GLY A 264 9.54 3.15 -1.42
CA GLY A 264 10.86 3.71 -1.60
C GLY A 264 10.83 5.24 -1.47
N ILE A 265 11.86 5.83 -0.88
CA ILE A 265 12.02 7.28 -0.74
C ILE A 265 13.21 7.78 -1.56
N ALA A 266 13.05 8.92 -2.24
CA ALA A 266 14.10 9.48 -3.07
C ALA A 266 15.21 10.09 -2.20
N ARG A 267 16.34 9.38 -2.09
CA ARG A 267 17.58 9.88 -1.50
C ARG A 267 18.77 9.16 -2.10
N LEU A 268 19.98 9.71 -1.88
CA LEU A 268 21.20 9.00 -2.24
C LEU A 268 21.33 7.73 -1.36
N PRO A 269 21.50 6.54 -1.96
CA PRO A 269 21.77 5.32 -1.21
C PRO A 269 23.09 5.43 -0.44
N ARG A 270 23.09 4.92 0.79
CA ARG A 270 24.25 4.71 1.63
C ARG A 270 24.80 3.31 1.39
N GLN A 271 26.00 3.05 1.89
CA GLN A 271 26.57 1.71 1.82
C GLN A 271 25.64 0.70 2.53
N GLY A 272 25.25 -0.35 1.80
CA GLY A 272 24.38 -1.40 2.31
C GLY A 272 22.88 -1.16 2.10
N ASP A 273 22.47 0.02 1.62
CA ASP A 273 21.06 0.26 1.31
C ASP A 273 20.57 -0.58 0.13
N VAL A 274 19.41 -1.19 0.28
CA VAL A 274 18.63 -1.72 -0.82
C VAL A 274 17.83 -0.57 -1.45
N PHE A 275 18.01 -0.38 -2.74
CA PHE A 275 17.36 0.70 -3.49
C PHE A 275 16.98 0.23 -4.90
N LEU A 276 16.08 0.97 -5.54
CA LEU A 276 15.77 0.83 -6.95
C LEU A 276 15.97 2.14 -7.69
N GLU A 277 16.16 2.06 -9.01
CA GLU A 277 16.17 3.23 -9.87
C GLU A 277 14.88 3.30 -10.69
N HIS A 278 14.24 4.47 -10.70
CA HIS A 278 13.10 4.74 -11.55
C HIS A 278 13.25 6.12 -12.19
N LYS A 279 13.28 6.16 -13.53
CA LYS A 279 13.42 7.40 -14.32
C LYS A 279 14.64 8.26 -13.90
N GLY A 280 15.78 7.60 -13.64
CA GLY A 280 17.02 8.26 -13.24
C GLY A 280 17.04 8.78 -11.79
N VAL A 281 16.05 8.42 -10.98
CA VAL A 281 16.01 8.74 -9.55
C VAL A 281 16.17 7.45 -8.75
N GLN A 282 17.07 7.47 -7.77
CA GLN A 282 17.26 6.37 -6.83
C GLN A 282 16.27 6.49 -5.67
N TYR A 283 15.62 5.38 -5.34
CA TYR A 283 14.66 5.27 -4.26
C TYR A 283 15.14 4.19 -3.30
N VAL A 284 15.50 4.59 -2.08
CA VAL A 284 15.90 3.65 -1.04
C VAL A 284 14.65 3.02 -0.43
N LEU A 285 14.66 1.69 -0.33
CA LEU A 285 13.48 0.92 0.05
C LEU A 285 13.18 1.03 1.54
N ILE A 286 11.89 0.95 1.87
CA ILE A 286 11.36 0.89 3.22
C ILE A 286 10.31 -0.20 3.23
N GLU A 287 10.44 -1.21 4.10
CA GLU A 287 9.47 -2.29 4.26
C GLU A 287 8.56 -2.02 5.47
N PRO A 288 7.34 -1.48 5.30
CA PRO A 288 6.51 -1.03 6.43
C PRO A 288 5.76 -2.19 7.10
N ALA A 289 5.72 -3.34 6.43
CA ALA A 289 5.13 -4.59 6.89
C ALA A 289 5.97 -5.17 8.04
N GLY A 290 5.87 -4.55 9.22
CA GLY A 290 6.45 -5.11 10.45
C GLY A 290 5.75 -6.41 10.85
N PRO A 291 6.22 -7.08 11.92
CA PRO A 291 6.94 -6.49 13.05
C PRO A 291 8.47 -6.57 12.99
N ALA A 292 9.06 -6.86 11.82
CA ALA A 292 10.49 -7.16 11.64
C ALA A 292 11.50 -6.07 12.09
N TRP A 293 11.05 -4.85 12.39
CA TRP A 293 11.89 -3.73 12.85
C TRP A 293 13.10 -3.48 11.94
N LEU A 294 12.81 -3.19 10.67
CA LEU A 294 13.78 -2.99 9.60
C LEU A 294 13.96 -1.49 9.30
N PRO A 295 15.18 -0.92 9.43
CA PRO A 295 15.45 0.48 9.11
C PRO A 295 15.34 0.76 7.61
N ILE A 296 15.25 2.04 7.26
CA ILE A 296 15.29 2.53 5.87
C ILE A 296 16.54 1.96 5.18
N GLY A 297 16.38 1.38 4.00
CA GLY A 297 17.45 0.74 3.25
C GLY A 297 17.62 -0.75 3.57
N GLN A 298 16.89 -1.30 4.53
CA GLN A 298 16.83 -2.74 4.78
C GLN A 298 15.45 -3.29 4.43
N VAL A 299 15.44 -4.50 3.89
CA VAL A 299 14.25 -5.26 3.51
C VAL A 299 14.46 -6.71 3.94
N SER A 300 13.37 -7.48 4.04
CA SER A 300 13.47 -8.90 4.39
C SER A 300 14.17 -9.72 3.31
N ASP A 301 14.64 -10.91 3.67
CA ASP A 301 15.21 -11.88 2.72
C ASP A 301 14.17 -12.24 1.64
N TYR A 302 12.90 -12.33 2.02
CA TYR A 302 11.79 -12.55 1.08
C TYR A 302 11.70 -11.44 0.01
N THR A 303 11.74 -10.17 0.43
CA THR A 303 11.75 -9.04 -0.50
C THR A 303 12.99 -9.05 -1.39
N THR A 304 14.16 -9.34 -0.82
CA THR A 304 15.43 -9.44 -1.56
C THR A 304 15.35 -10.51 -2.65
N ASP A 305 14.83 -11.69 -2.30
CA ASP A 305 14.63 -12.80 -3.24
C ASP A 305 13.69 -12.44 -4.39
N LEU A 306 12.60 -11.73 -4.09
CA LEU A 306 11.66 -11.28 -5.11
C LEU A 306 12.32 -10.26 -6.06
N LEU A 307 13.03 -9.28 -5.52
CA LEU A 307 13.72 -8.27 -6.33
C LEU A 307 14.75 -8.90 -7.27
N ASN A 308 15.46 -9.94 -6.83
CA ASN A 308 16.46 -10.65 -7.64
C ASN A 308 15.85 -11.49 -8.76
N LYS A 309 14.61 -11.98 -8.59
CA LYS A 309 13.93 -12.85 -9.56
C LYS A 309 13.15 -12.07 -10.62
N LEU A 310 12.79 -10.82 -10.35
CA LEU A 310 11.90 -10.04 -11.20
C LEU A 310 12.66 -9.21 -12.24
N ASN A 311 12.22 -9.28 -13.49
CA ASN A 311 12.68 -8.40 -14.56
C ASN A 311 11.89 -7.08 -14.54
N GLY A 312 12.13 -6.27 -13.50
CA GLY A 312 11.43 -5.02 -13.24
C GLY A 312 10.21 -5.18 -12.34
N VAL A 313 9.83 -4.09 -11.67
CA VAL A 313 8.75 -4.04 -10.68
C VAL A 313 7.81 -2.88 -10.99
N PRO A 314 6.49 -3.05 -10.84
CA PRO A 314 5.55 -1.92 -10.95
C PRO A 314 5.84 -0.86 -9.87
N ILE A 315 6.13 0.36 -10.33
CA ILE A 315 6.41 1.54 -9.50
C ILE A 315 5.20 2.48 -9.51
N GLN A 316 4.77 2.92 -8.33
CA GLN A 316 3.60 3.76 -8.12
C GLN A 316 3.98 5.06 -7.40
N PRO A 317 4.32 6.15 -8.11
CA PRO A 317 4.72 7.41 -7.48
C PRO A 317 3.63 8.02 -6.59
N PHE A 318 4.03 8.64 -5.49
CA PHE A 318 3.20 9.46 -4.61
C PHE A 318 3.99 10.64 -4.03
#